data_AF-A0A7Y7LMT9-F1
#
_entry.id   AF-A0A7Y7LMT9-F1
#
_cell.length_a   1.000
_cell.length_b   1.000
_cell.length_c   1.000
_cell.angle_alpha   90.00
_cell.angle_beta   90.00
_cell.angle_gamma   90.00
#
_symmetry.space_group_name_H-M   'P 1'
#
loop_
_entity.id
_entity.type
_entity.pdbx_description
1 polymer ?
#
loop_
_entity_poly.entity_id
_entity_poly.type
_entity_poly.pdbx_seq_one_letter_code
_entity_poly.pdbx_strand_id
1 'polypeptide(L)'
;MVTSSTSSKPSLAAKKIPAQQRASDTYELILEAAARLLADVGVERLSTNMVCEHAGLTPPALYRYFPNKYALLCELGQRLMQRQNELIPLWITAQALRGSVVELERALAGLLLETYKVTSETTGGVWILRALRAVPTLQKVRLDSHAQVVAAQSGLLRAAFPDVPPKSLELVERVTVDMIYAGVELLFDEPLSPRAVADVIASMIASHLTRLRG
;
A
#
# COMPACT_ATOMS: atom_id res chain seq x y z
N MET A 1 -20.21 -36.98 8.69
CA MET A 1 -20.49 -36.11 7.53
C MET A 1 -20.39 -34.67 7.99
N VAL A 2 -19.27 -34.01 7.70
CA VAL A 2 -19.10 -32.57 7.96
C VAL A 2 -19.39 -31.86 6.64
N THR A 3 -20.45 -31.07 6.60
CA THR A 3 -20.81 -30.23 5.46
C THR A 3 -19.77 -29.12 5.32
N SER A 4 -18.92 -29.24 4.30
CA SER A 4 -18.03 -28.17 3.87
C SER A 4 -18.85 -27.04 3.24
N SER A 5 -19.17 -26.01 4.03
CA SER A 5 -19.65 -24.74 3.49
C SER A 5 -18.49 -24.09 2.74
N THR A 6 -18.44 -24.25 1.42
CA THR A 6 -17.58 -23.49 0.53
C THR A 6 -18.02 -22.03 0.54
N SER A 7 -17.54 -21.25 1.51
CA SER A 7 -17.65 -19.80 1.47
C SER A 7 -16.93 -19.31 0.21
N SER A 8 -17.70 -18.93 -0.81
CA SER A 8 -17.17 -18.33 -2.02
C SER A 8 -16.53 -16.99 -1.66
N LYS A 9 -15.26 -16.80 -2.06
CA LYS A 9 -14.54 -15.55 -1.78
C LYS A 9 -15.33 -14.37 -2.41
N PRO A 10 -15.52 -13.25 -1.70
CA PRO A 10 -16.23 -12.10 -2.24
C PRO A 10 -15.47 -11.53 -3.45
N SER A 11 -16.21 -11.13 -4.49
CA SER A 11 -15.62 -10.45 -5.64
C SER A 11 -15.03 -9.10 -5.24
N LEU A 12 -13.78 -8.84 -5.64
CA LEU A 12 -13.04 -7.62 -5.33
C LEU A 12 -13.04 -6.60 -6.48
N ALA A 13 -13.39 -7.05 -7.69
CA ALA A 13 -13.37 -6.18 -8.86
C ALA A 13 -14.53 -5.20 -8.86
N ALA A 14 -14.25 -3.93 -9.17
CA ALA A 14 -15.28 -3.00 -9.59
C ALA A 14 -15.97 -3.56 -10.86
N LYS A 15 -17.30 -3.51 -10.88
CA LYS A 15 -18.12 -4.03 -11.98
C LYS A 15 -17.99 -3.19 -13.25
N LYS A 16 -17.68 -1.90 -13.13
CA LYS A 16 -17.59 -0.97 -14.26
C LYS A 16 -16.66 0.18 -13.93
N ILE A 17 -15.64 0.38 -14.76
CA ILE A 17 -14.85 1.62 -14.77
C ILE A 17 -15.59 2.64 -15.64
N PRO A 18 -15.95 3.83 -15.12
CA PRO A 18 -16.69 4.82 -15.88
C PRO A 18 -15.88 5.40 -17.06
N ALA A 19 -16.52 5.58 -18.22
CA ALA A 19 -15.92 6.26 -19.38
C ALA A 19 -16.52 7.66 -19.64
N GLN A 20 -17.64 8.00 -18.98
CA GLN A 20 -18.33 9.29 -19.12
C GLN A 20 -18.21 10.10 -17.83
N GLN A 21 -18.09 11.43 -17.94
CA GLN A 21 -17.81 12.33 -16.81
C GLN A 21 -18.76 12.11 -15.61
N ARG A 22 -20.08 12.18 -15.81
CA ARG A 22 -21.06 11.96 -14.72
C ARG A 22 -20.91 10.62 -14.01
N ALA A 23 -20.57 9.57 -14.77
CA ALA A 23 -20.37 8.24 -14.22
C ALA A 23 -19.06 8.16 -13.43
N SER A 24 -18.03 8.94 -13.81
CA SER A 24 -16.79 9.12 -13.06
C SER A 24 -17.03 9.87 -11.76
N ASP A 25 -17.78 10.98 -11.81
CA ASP A 25 -18.09 11.79 -10.63
C ASP A 25 -18.83 10.94 -9.57
N THR A 26 -19.78 10.10 -10.00
CA THR A 26 -20.47 9.17 -9.09
C THR A 26 -19.53 8.14 -8.49
N TYR A 27 -18.59 7.61 -9.29
CA TYR A 27 -17.62 6.62 -8.83
C TYR A 27 -16.69 7.18 -7.76
N GLU A 28 -16.17 8.38 -7.98
CA GLU A 28 -15.32 9.08 -7.02
C GLU A 28 -16.08 9.47 -5.76
N LEU A 29 -17.33 9.95 -5.89
CA LEU A 29 -18.20 10.25 -4.75
C LEU A 29 -18.40 9.04 -3.83
N ILE A 30 -18.62 7.85 -4.41
CA ILE A 30 -18.76 6.61 -3.64
C ILE A 30 -17.47 6.28 -2.89
N LEU A 31 -16.31 6.40 -3.53
CA LEU A 31 -15.02 6.09 -2.91
C LEU A 31 -14.66 7.08 -1.80
N GLU A 32 -14.94 8.37 -1.99
CA GLU A 32 -14.75 9.39 -0.98
C GLU A 32 -15.63 9.13 0.25
N ALA A 33 -16.92 8.85 0.04
CA ALA A 33 -17.84 8.49 1.12
C ALA A 33 -17.37 7.23 1.86
N ALA A 34 -16.92 6.20 1.13
CA ALA A 34 -16.39 4.98 1.73
C ALA A 34 -15.12 5.22 2.55
N ALA A 35 -14.20 6.04 2.06
CA ALA A 35 -12.95 6.37 2.75
C ALA A 35 -13.18 7.15 4.04
N ARG A 36 -14.10 8.14 4.02
CA ARG A 36 -14.50 8.91 5.21
C ARG A 36 -15.16 8.00 6.25
N LEU A 37 -16.18 7.24 5.86
CA LEU A 37 -16.86 6.31 6.77
C LEU A 37 -15.92 5.25 7.33
N LEU A 38 -15.00 4.72 6.51
CA LEU A 38 -14.01 3.75 6.98
C LEU A 38 -13.17 4.32 8.13
N ALA A 39 -12.80 5.60 8.06
CA ALA A 39 -12.06 6.28 9.12
C ALA A 39 -12.86 6.39 10.43
N ASP A 40 -14.17 6.61 10.31
CA ASP A 40 -15.07 6.83 11.45
C ASP A 40 -15.51 5.53 12.12
N VAL A 41 -15.86 4.51 11.33
CA VAL A 41 -16.53 3.31 11.84
C VAL A 41 -15.68 2.04 11.82
N GLY A 42 -14.55 2.05 11.10
CA GLY A 42 -13.67 0.91 10.89
C GLY A 42 -14.22 -0.13 9.91
N VAL A 43 -13.38 -1.11 9.56
CA VAL A 43 -13.64 -2.12 8.52
C VAL A 43 -14.87 -3.00 8.81
N GLU A 44 -15.03 -3.39 10.08
CA GLU A 44 -16.08 -4.33 10.49
C GLU A 44 -17.47 -3.72 10.29
N ARG A 45 -17.68 -2.49 10.77
CA ARG A 45 -18.97 -1.79 10.73
C ARG A 45 -19.29 -1.16 9.38
N LEU A 46 -18.29 -0.90 8.53
CA LEU A 46 -18.52 -0.38 7.19
C LEU A 46 -19.47 -1.29 6.41
N SER A 47 -20.49 -0.71 5.77
CA SER A 47 -21.44 -1.40 4.90
C SER A 47 -21.74 -0.58 3.64
N THR A 48 -22.13 -1.24 2.56
CA THR A 48 -22.52 -0.57 1.30
C THR A 48 -23.75 0.32 1.47
N ASN A 49 -24.68 -0.03 2.36
CA ASN A 49 -25.85 0.80 2.64
C ASN A 49 -25.46 2.11 3.32
N MET A 50 -24.57 2.08 4.33
CA MET A 50 -24.05 3.29 4.96
C MET A 50 -23.33 4.19 3.95
N VAL A 51 -22.55 3.60 3.04
CA VAL A 51 -21.87 4.35 1.97
C VAL A 51 -22.88 4.98 1.02
N CYS A 52 -23.96 4.28 0.65
CA CYS A 52 -25.04 4.84 -0.17
C CYS A 52 -25.69 6.05 0.49
N GLU A 53 -26.08 5.90 1.75
CA GLU A 53 -26.73 6.97 2.53
C GLU A 53 -25.82 8.19 2.65
N HIS A 54 -24.55 7.98 2.99
CA HIS A 54 -23.56 9.07 3.12
C HIS A 54 -23.26 9.77 1.78
N ALA A 55 -23.28 9.02 0.67
CA ALA A 55 -23.09 9.56 -0.67
C ALA A 55 -24.37 10.19 -1.27
N GLY A 56 -25.52 10.11 -0.59
CA GLY A 56 -26.81 10.56 -1.14
C GLY A 56 -27.28 9.74 -2.36
N LEU A 57 -26.90 8.46 -2.43
CA LEU A 57 -27.17 7.56 -3.55
C LEU A 57 -28.17 6.46 -3.17
N THR A 58 -28.81 5.87 -4.18
CA THR A 58 -29.63 4.67 -3.99
C THR A 58 -28.77 3.41 -4.04
N PRO A 59 -29.16 2.30 -3.37
CA PRO A 59 -28.41 1.05 -3.44
C PRO A 59 -28.14 0.55 -4.87
N PRO A 60 -29.10 0.57 -5.81
CA PRO A 60 -28.83 0.18 -7.20
C PRO A 60 -27.75 1.02 -7.88
N ALA A 61 -27.62 2.30 -7.53
CA ALA A 61 -26.60 3.18 -8.10
C ALA A 61 -25.19 2.79 -7.64
N LEU A 62 -25.00 2.44 -6.36
CA LEU A 62 -23.71 1.95 -5.86
C LEU A 62 -23.38 0.56 -6.40
N TYR A 63 -24.34 -0.38 -6.36
CA TYR A 63 -24.13 -1.77 -6.79
C TYR A 63 -23.83 -1.93 -8.29
N ARG A 64 -24.10 -0.89 -9.09
CA ARG A 64 -23.65 -0.78 -10.47
C ARG A 64 -22.12 -0.75 -10.60
N TYR A 65 -21.43 -0.17 -9.61
CA TYR A 65 -19.97 -0.03 -9.59
C TYR A 65 -19.32 -1.02 -8.64
N PHE A 66 -19.82 -1.11 -7.41
CA PHE A 66 -19.19 -1.90 -6.35
C PHE A 66 -20.14 -2.99 -5.85
N PRO A 67 -19.85 -4.28 -6.09
CA PRO A 67 -20.76 -5.36 -5.69
C PRO A 67 -20.89 -5.56 -4.18
N ASN A 68 -19.91 -5.11 -3.39
CA ASN A 68 -19.84 -5.30 -1.96
C ASN A 68 -18.78 -4.35 -1.35
N LYS A 69 -18.65 -4.33 -0.03
CA LYS A 69 -17.68 -3.46 0.66
C LYS A 69 -16.22 -3.81 0.38
N TYR A 70 -15.90 -5.07 0.11
CA TYR A 70 -14.53 -5.49 -0.19
C TYR A 70 -14.04 -4.96 -1.53
N ALA A 71 -14.93 -4.79 -2.52
CA ALA A 71 -14.59 -4.14 -3.77
C ALA A 71 -14.25 -2.64 -3.58
N LEU A 72 -14.97 -1.94 -2.68
CA LEU A 72 -14.62 -0.56 -2.30
C LEU A 72 -13.23 -0.50 -1.65
N LEU A 73 -13.00 -1.36 -0.66
CA LEU A 73 -11.72 -1.40 0.07
C LEU A 73 -10.55 -1.83 -0.83
N CYS A 74 -10.80 -2.73 -1.79
CA CYS A 74 -9.81 -3.14 -2.78
C CYS A 74 -9.39 -1.95 -3.65
N GLU A 75 -10.35 -1.20 -4.22
CA GLU A 75 -10.06 -0.01 -5.03
C GLU A 75 -9.31 1.07 -4.22
N LEU A 76 -9.78 1.38 -3.00
CA LEU A 76 -9.11 2.33 -2.10
C LEU A 76 -7.68 1.89 -1.77
N GLY A 77 -7.49 0.59 -1.50
CA GLY A 77 -6.19 -0.01 -1.22
C GLY A 77 -5.25 0.06 -2.41
N GLN A 78 -5.73 -0.27 -3.62
CA GLN A 78 -4.94 -0.19 -4.85
C GLN A 78 -4.46 1.24 -5.11
N ARG A 79 -5.34 2.23 -4.94
CA ARG A 79 -4.99 3.65 -5.07
C ARG A 79 -3.95 4.11 -4.05
N LEU A 80 -4.09 3.70 -2.79
CA LEU A 80 -3.10 4.03 -1.75
C LEU A 80 -1.74 3.39 -2.08
N MET A 81 -1.72 2.11 -2.43
CA MET A 81 -0.48 1.40 -2.81
C MET A 81 0.17 2.04 -4.04
N GLN A 82 -0.61 2.42 -5.04
CA GLN A 82 -0.08 3.09 -6.23
C GLN A 82 0.61 4.42 -5.89
N ARG A 83 -0.02 5.27 -5.06
CA ARG A 83 0.59 6.53 -4.61
C ARG A 83 1.89 6.32 -3.84
N GLN A 84 1.96 5.28 -3.01
CA GLN A 84 3.21 4.93 -2.30
C GLN A 84 4.28 4.44 -3.29
N ASN A 85 3.91 3.61 -4.27
CA ASN A 85 4.83 3.09 -5.28
C ASN A 85 5.42 4.19 -6.17
N GLU A 86 4.68 5.28 -6.42
CA GLU A 86 5.15 6.45 -7.16
C GLU A 86 6.32 7.18 -6.46
N LEU A 87 6.51 6.99 -5.15
CA LEU A 87 7.63 7.56 -4.40
C LEU A 87 8.95 6.81 -4.64
N ILE A 88 8.87 5.51 -4.97
CA ILE A 88 10.03 4.64 -5.12
C ILE A 88 11.08 5.20 -6.08
N PRO A 89 10.76 5.55 -7.35
CA PRO A 89 11.76 6.07 -8.29
C PRO A 89 12.30 7.45 -7.90
N LEU A 90 11.62 8.20 -7.02
CA LEU A 90 12.08 9.51 -6.56
C LEU A 90 13.20 9.39 -5.52
N TRP A 91 13.15 8.35 -4.69
CA TRP A 91 14.07 8.14 -3.59
C TRP A 91 15.13 7.08 -3.89
N ILE A 92 14.74 5.96 -4.49
CA ILE A 92 15.65 4.83 -4.79
C ILE A 92 16.18 4.96 -6.21
N THR A 93 17.21 5.79 -6.35
CA THR A 93 17.87 6.08 -7.62
C THR A 93 19.18 5.33 -7.78
N ALA A 94 19.71 5.28 -9.00
CA ALA A 94 21.03 4.69 -9.26
C ALA A 94 22.15 5.38 -8.47
N GLN A 95 21.99 6.69 -8.23
CA GLN A 95 22.90 7.49 -7.44
C GLN A 95 22.80 7.10 -5.96
N ALA A 96 21.60 6.98 -5.41
CA ALA A 96 21.41 6.56 -4.02
C ALA A 96 21.97 5.14 -3.78
N LEU A 97 21.69 4.20 -4.68
CA LEU A 97 22.15 2.82 -4.55
C LEU A 97 23.64 2.61 -4.80
N ARG A 98 24.34 3.54 -5.46
CA ARG A 98 25.81 3.48 -5.68
C ARG A 98 26.57 4.46 -4.80
N GLY A 99 25.88 5.36 -4.13
CA GLY A 99 26.45 6.35 -3.23
C GLY A 99 26.99 5.75 -1.94
N SER A 100 27.40 6.65 -1.06
CA SER A 100 27.83 6.35 0.31
C SER A 100 26.68 5.77 1.15
N VAL A 101 27.03 5.10 2.26
CA VAL A 101 26.05 4.58 3.21
C VAL A 101 25.11 5.68 3.72
N VAL A 102 25.64 6.88 3.98
CA VAL A 102 24.86 8.04 4.47
C VAL A 102 23.85 8.54 3.43
N GLU A 103 24.21 8.52 2.14
CA GLU A 103 23.28 8.90 1.07
C GLU A 103 22.15 7.88 0.92
N LEU A 104 22.48 6.58 1.04
CA LEU A 104 21.50 5.50 1.00
C LEU A 104 20.57 5.55 2.22
N GLU A 105 21.10 5.79 3.42
CA GLU A 105 20.31 5.99 4.64
C GLU A 105 19.34 7.17 4.48
N ARG A 106 19.83 8.30 3.97
CA ARG A 106 18.99 9.47 3.71
C ARG A 106 17.86 9.15 2.73
N ALA A 107 18.16 8.41 1.67
CA ALA A 107 17.17 8.03 0.67
C ALA A 107 16.09 7.10 1.26
N LEU A 108 16.50 6.08 2.01
CA LEU A 108 15.59 5.13 2.65
C LEU A 108 14.73 5.78 3.73
N ALA A 109 15.34 6.64 4.57
CA ALA A 109 14.61 7.38 5.59
C ALA A 109 13.60 8.35 4.95
N GLY A 110 14.01 9.07 3.90
CA GLY A 110 13.11 9.95 3.14
C GLY A 110 11.94 9.22 2.52
N LEU A 111 12.18 8.06 1.89
CA LEU A 111 11.13 7.21 1.36
C LEU A 111 10.12 6.78 2.43
N LEU A 112 10.60 6.33 3.60
CA LEU A 112 9.72 5.91 4.70
C LEU A 112 8.87 7.10 5.19
N LEU A 113 9.48 8.27 5.39
CA LEU A 113 8.79 9.47 5.87
C LEU A 113 7.74 9.96 4.87
N GLU A 114 8.03 9.98 3.57
CA GLU A 114 7.05 10.35 2.54
C GLU A 114 5.95 9.30 2.40
N THR A 115 6.27 8.01 2.56
CA THR A 115 5.26 6.93 2.58
C THR A 115 4.31 7.10 3.77
N TYR A 116 4.85 7.40 4.95
CA TYR A 116 4.08 7.72 6.15
C TYR A 116 3.18 8.95 5.92
N LYS A 117 3.74 10.02 5.37
CA LYS A 117 3.02 11.26 5.05
C LYS A 117 1.87 11.02 4.06
N VAL A 118 2.13 10.40 2.91
CA VAL A 118 1.10 10.05 1.91
C VAL A 118 -0.03 9.24 2.51
N THR A 119 0.30 8.31 3.41
CA THR A 119 -0.70 7.51 4.11
C THR A 119 -1.54 8.33 5.08
N SER A 120 -0.90 9.25 5.82
CA SER A 120 -1.58 10.13 6.78
C SER A 120 -2.47 11.18 6.10
N GLU A 121 -2.08 11.68 4.94
CA GLU A 121 -2.82 12.71 4.18
C GLU A 121 -3.94 12.11 3.31
N THR A 122 -3.90 10.79 3.05
CA THR A 122 -4.98 10.10 2.36
C THR A 122 -6.18 9.94 3.28
N THR A 123 -7.37 10.42 2.86
CA THR A 123 -8.64 10.17 3.58
C THR A 123 -8.82 8.69 3.87
N GLY A 124 -8.95 8.33 5.15
CA GLY A 124 -9.06 6.94 5.59
C GLY A 124 -7.79 6.09 5.40
N GLY A 125 -6.65 6.69 5.02
CA GLY A 125 -5.43 5.98 4.63
C GLY A 125 -4.92 4.98 5.66
N VAL A 126 -4.90 5.36 6.95
CA VAL A 126 -4.51 4.47 8.06
C VAL A 126 -5.45 3.25 8.15
N TRP A 127 -6.76 3.45 8.00
CA TRP A 127 -7.72 2.36 8.07
C TRP A 127 -7.74 1.52 6.79
N ILE A 128 -7.44 2.09 5.62
CA ILE A 128 -7.20 1.34 4.38
C ILE A 128 -5.99 0.43 4.58
N LEU A 129 -4.87 0.96 5.08
CA LEU A 129 -3.65 0.20 5.38
C LEU A 129 -3.95 -0.99 6.31
N ARG A 130 -4.61 -0.73 7.44
CA ARG A 130 -5.05 -1.76 8.40
C ARG A 130 -5.99 -2.79 7.76
N ALA A 131 -6.90 -2.37 6.88
CA ALA A 131 -7.80 -3.28 6.17
C ALA A 131 -7.03 -4.26 5.26
N LEU A 132 -6.03 -3.76 4.53
CA LEU A 132 -5.19 -4.60 3.66
C LEU A 132 -4.39 -5.65 4.44
N ARG A 133 -4.03 -5.34 5.70
CA ARG A 133 -3.33 -6.25 6.60
C ARG A 133 -4.26 -7.26 7.27
N ALA A 134 -5.40 -6.81 7.79
CA ALA A 134 -6.29 -7.61 8.63
C ALA A 134 -7.26 -8.49 7.84
N VAL A 135 -7.65 -8.10 6.62
CA VAL A 135 -8.66 -8.82 5.83
C VAL A 135 -7.98 -9.77 4.84
N PRO A 136 -8.14 -11.11 4.97
CA PRO A 136 -7.44 -12.08 4.12
C PRO A 136 -7.71 -11.92 2.62
N THR A 137 -8.92 -11.50 2.24
CA THR A 137 -9.27 -11.27 0.83
C THR A 137 -8.56 -10.05 0.24
N LEU A 138 -8.18 -9.07 1.05
CA LEU A 138 -7.49 -7.85 0.61
C LEU A 138 -5.96 -7.97 0.62
N GLN A 139 -5.41 -9.00 1.27
CA GLN A 139 -3.96 -9.25 1.35
C GLN A 139 -3.27 -9.17 -0.01
N LYS A 140 -3.93 -9.67 -1.06
CA LYS A 140 -3.38 -9.69 -2.42
C LYS A 140 -3.05 -8.29 -2.95
N VAL A 141 -3.80 -7.26 -2.57
CA VAL A 141 -3.54 -5.86 -2.98
C VAL A 141 -2.15 -5.41 -2.54
N ARG A 142 -1.81 -5.64 -1.27
CA ARG A 142 -0.50 -5.30 -0.72
C ARG A 142 0.62 -6.16 -1.33
N LEU A 143 0.39 -7.47 -1.47
CA LEU A 143 1.40 -8.38 -2.03
C LEU A 143 1.71 -8.10 -3.49
N ASP A 144 0.68 -7.79 -4.30
CA ASP A 144 0.86 -7.44 -5.71
C ASP A 144 1.60 -6.10 -5.83
N SER A 145 1.29 -5.11 -4.99
CA SER A 145 2.06 -3.86 -4.91
C SER A 145 3.53 -4.12 -4.62
N HIS A 146 3.83 -4.92 -3.60
CA HIS A 146 5.22 -5.22 -3.24
C HIS A 146 5.97 -5.96 -4.35
N ALA A 147 5.30 -6.89 -5.05
CA ALA A 147 5.87 -7.57 -6.21
C ALA A 147 6.15 -6.59 -7.37
N GLN A 148 5.28 -5.61 -7.60
CA GLN A 148 5.51 -4.56 -8.60
C GLN A 148 6.73 -3.71 -8.25
N VAL A 149 6.87 -3.31 -6.98
CA VAL A 149 8.02 -2.54 -6.49
C VAL A 149 9.33 -3.29 -6.69
N VAL A 150 9.35 -4.60 -6.37
CA VAL A 150 10.51 -5.48 -6.59
C VAL A 150 10.84 -5.60 -8.08
N ALA A 151 9.83 -5.83 -8.92
CA ALA A 151 10.04 -5.94 -10.36
C ALA A 151 10.59 -4.64 -10.99
N ALA A 152 10.09 -3.48 -10.54
CA ALA A 152 10.48 -2.18 -11.07
C ALA A 152 11.92 -1.79 -10.72
N GLN A 153 12.42 -2.22 -9.56
CA GLN A 153 13.75 -1.85 -9.05
C GLN A 153 14.83 -2.91 -9.30
N SER A 154 14.46 -4.15 -9.66
CA SER A 154 15.42 -5.25 -9.84
C SER A 154 16.60 -4.91 -10.78
N GLY A 155 16.34 -4.23 -11.90
CA GLY A 155 17.40 -3.83 -12.83
C GLY A 155 18.39 -2.83 -12.21
N LEU A 156 17.88 -1.90 -11.40
CA LEU A 156 18.67 -0.90 -10.70
C LEU A 156 19.57 -1.54 -9.63
N LEU A 157 19.01 -2.46 -8.84
CA LEU A 157 19.77 -3.20 -7.82
C LEU A 157 20.85 -4.06 -8.46
N ARG A 158 20.53 -4.81 -9.53
CA ARG A 158 21.52 -5.64 -10.24
C ARG A 158 22.68 -4.81 -10.80
N ALA A 159 22.40 -3.61 -11.30
CA ALA A 159 23.44 -2.72 -11.79
C ALA A 159 24.29 -2.09 -10.68
N ALA A 160 23.73 -1.92 -9.47
CA ALA A 160 24.45 -1.41 -8.30
C ALA A 160 25.25 -2.48 -7.56
N PHE A 161 24.86 -3.75 -7.66
CA PHE A 161 25.45 -4.89 -6.97
C PHE A 161 25.72 -6.06 -7.94
N PRO A 162 26.63 -5.89 -8.93
CA PRO A 162 26.81 -6.85 -10.02
C PRO A 162 27.33 -8.22 -9.58
N ASP A 163 28.09 -8.27 -8.48
CA ASP A 163 28.71 -9.50 -7.96
C ASP A 163 27.77 -10.29 -7.03
N VAL A 164 26.60 -9.74 -6.69
CA VAL A 164 25.64 -10.38 -5.79
C VAL A 164 24.68 -11.26 -6.60
N PRO A 165 24.44 -12.52 -6.20
CA PRO A 165 23.50 -13.38 -6.87
C PRO A 165 22.09 -12.76 -6.97
N PRO A 166 21.44 -12.81 -8.16
CA PRO A 166 20.09 -12.29 -8.38
C PRO A 166 19.04 -12.62 -7.31
N LYS A 167 18.99 -13.89 -6.89
CA LYS A 167 18.02 -14.35 -5.87
C LYS A 167 18.27 -13.73 -4.50
N SER A 168 19.52 -13.42 -4.18
CA SER A 168 19.86 -12.75 -2.93
C SER A 168 19.38 -11.31 -2.95
N LEU A 169 19.55 -10.60 -4.07
CA LEU A 169 19.03 -9.24 -4.25
C LEU A 169 17.50 -9.21 -4.18
N GLU A 170 16.81 -10.15 -4.82
CA GLU A 170 15.34 -10.26 -4.76
C GLU A 170 14.83 -10.46 -3.33
N LEU A 171 15.51 -11.29 -2.52
CA LEU A 171 15.16 -11.47 -1.11
C LEU A 171 15.37 -10.19 -0.29
N VAL A 172 16.53 -9.55 -0.45
CA VAL A 172 16.87 -8.30 0.25
C VAL A 172 15.89 -7.19 -0.09
N GLU A 173 15.54 -7.07 -1.36
CA GLU A 173 14.54 -6.11 -1.84
C GLU A 173 13.16 -6.41 -1.25
N ARG A 174 12.73 -7.66 -1.27
CA ARG A 174 11.43 -8.05 -0.69
C ARG A 174 11.34 -7.76 0.80
N VAL A 175 12.40 -8.07 1.56
CA VAL A 175 12.50 -7.79 2.99
C VAL A 175 12.52 -6.29 3.25
N THR A 176 13.29 -5.52 2.46
CA THR A 176 13.37 -4.06 2.56
C THR A 176 11.99 -3.42 2.40
N VAL A 177 11.22 -3.83 1.38
CA VAL A 177 9.85 -3.34 1.16
C VAL A 177 8.95 -3.64 2.36
N ASP A 178 8.98 -4.86 2.91
CA ASP A 178 8.17 -5.21 4.08
C ASP A 178 8.62 -4.49 5.37
N MET A 179 9.92 -4.23 5.54
CA MET A 179 10.44 -3.46 6.69
C MET A 179 9.97 -2.01 6.66
N ILE A 180 10.02 -1.34 5.50
CA ILE A 180 9.52 0.03 5.34
C ILE A 180 8.01 0.07 5.61
N TYR A 181 7.25 -0.87 5.03
CA TYR A 181 5.81 -0.97 5.24
C TYR A 181 5.45 -1.16 6.73
N ALA A 182 6.14 -2.08 7.42
CA ALA A 182 5.94 -2.33 8.84
C ALA A 182 6.35 -1.11 9.71
N GLY A 183 7.40 -0.39 9.32
CA GLY A 183 7.80 0.85 9.97
C GLY A 183 6.74 1.95 9.87
N VAL A 184 6.07 2.06 8.71
CA VAL A 184 4.93 2.97 8.54
C VAL A 184 3.73 2.53 9.38
N GLU A 185 3.40 1.24 9.44
CA GLU A 185 2.34 0.72 10.32
C GLU A 185 2.63 1.03 11.80
N LEU A 186 3.86 0.78 12.25
CA LEU A 186 4.31 1.04 13.62
C LEU A 186 4.07 2.50 14.04
N LEU A 187 4.36 3.46 13.14
CA LEU A 187 4.16 4.88 13.41
C LEU A 187 2.70 5.31 13.58
N PHE A 188 1.74 4.49 13.16
CA PHE A 188 0.31 4.73 13.41
C PHE A 188 -0.22 4.02 14.66
N ASP A 189 0.55 3.09 15.21
CA ASP A 189 0.17 2.30 16.39
C ASP A 189 0.86 2.80 17.67
N GLU A 190 2.05 3.41 17.54
CA GLU A 190 2.82 3.93 18.66
C GLU A 190 3.17 5.43 18.51
N PRO A 191 3.21 6.19 19.61
CA PRO A 191 3.57 7.62 19.61
C PRO A 191 5.10 7.84 19.48
N LEU A 192 5.71 7.20 18.49
CA LEU A 192 7.14 7.29 18.22
C LEU A 192 7.44 8.46 17.28
N SER A 193 8.68 8.95 17.31
CA SER A 193 9.15 9.94 16.34
C SER A 193 9.28 9.30 14.95
N PRO A 194 8.55 9.80 13.92
CA PRO A 194 8.70 9.30 12.55
C PRO A 194 10.14 9.32 12.07
N ARG A 195 10.88 10.39 12.41
CA ARG A 195 12.28 10.54 12.04
C ARG A 195 13.16 9.47 12.68
N ALA A 196 12.98 9.20 13.97
CA ALA A 196 13.79 8.21 14.67
C ALA A 196 13.56 6.79 14.13
N VAL A 197 12.30 6.41 13.87
CA VAL A 197 11.97 5.11 13.27
C VAL A 197 12.55 5.00 11.85
N ALA A 198 12.45 6.06 11.05
CA ALA A 198 13.02 6.11 9.71
C ALA A 198 14.54 5.92 9.72
N ASP A 199 15.25 6.63 10.61
CA ASP A 199 16.71 6.53 10.73
C ASP A 199 17.16 5.11 11.15
N VAL A 200 16.47 4.49 12.13
CA VAL A 200 16.79 3.12 12.57
C VAL A 200 16.61 2.12 11.43
N ILE A 201 15.45 2.13 10.77
CA ILE A 201 15.16 1.18 9.68
C ILE A 201 16.11 1.41 8.50
N ALA A 202 16.34 2.66 8.13
CA ALA A 202 17.26 3.02 7.05
C ALA A 202 18.70 2.54 7.33
N SER A 203 19.20 2.73 8.55
CA SER A 203 20.54 2.27 8.94
C SER A 203 20.68 0.74 8.87
N MET A 204 19.66 0.00 9.32
CA MET A 204 19.66 -1.47 9.26
C MET A 204 19.75 -1.98 7.80
N ILE A 205 18.95 -1.39 6.91
CA ILE A 205 18.91 -1.76 5.50
C ILE A 205 20.20 -1.34 4.79
N ALA A 206 20.64 -0.08 4.95
CA ALA A 206 21.84 0.45 4.31
C ALA A 206 23.11 -0.30 4.78
N SER A 207 23.19 -0.64 6.06
CA SER A 207 24.28 -1.46 6.62
C SER A 207 24.33 -2.85 5.97
N HIS A 208 23.18 -3.51 5.77
CA HIS A 208 23.13 -4.80 5.09
C HIS A 208 23.54 -4.69 3.63
N LEU A 209 22.99 -3.72 2.88
CA LEU A 209 23.35 -3.50 1.48
C LEU A 209 24.83 -3.16 1.31
N THR A 210 25.42 -2.39 2.22
CA THR A 210 26.86 -2.06 2.20
C THR A 210 27.71 -3.33 2.33
N ARG A 211 27.34 -4.27 3.22
CA ARG A 211 28.05 -5.56 3.36
C ARG A 211 27.99 -6.43 2.11
N LEU A 212 26.98 -6.25 1.26
CA LEU A 212 26.88 -6.99 0.00
C LEU A 212 27.87 -6.48 -1.06
N ARG A 213 28.45 -5.28 -0.89
CA ARG A 213 29.45 -4.73 -1.82
C ARG A 213 30.86 -5.32 -1.65
N GLY A 214 31.11 -6.02 -0.54
CA GLY A 214 32.46 -6.42 -0.13
C GLY A 214 33.10 -5.43 0.83
#